data_AF-A0A8J6T5Q1-F1
#
_entry.id   AF-A0A8J6T5Q1-F1
#
_cell.length_a   1.000
_cell.length_b   1.000
_cell.length_c   1.000
_cell.angle_alpha   90.00
_cell.angle_beta   90.00
_cell.angle_gamma   90.00
#
_symmetry.space_group_name_H-M   'P 1'
#
loop_
_entity.id
_entity.type
_entity.pdbx_description
1 polymer ?
#
loop_
_entity_poly.entity_id
_entity_poly.type
_entity_poly.pdbx_seq_one_letter_code
_entity_poly.pdbx_strand_id
1 'polypeptide(L)'
;MKLDDHPTVIRYREKVEKNVPSVVREKLDSAWLKAITLEAGADDVGLVEIDRPDIEDQREDILEIFPGTRSLMSIICRMNPENIRCPSRDVSDLEFLQSFEQTNAVSRRIVKILNEKGVTALSPSAGFPMNLAKWPGKMWPLSH
;
A
#
# COMPACT_ATOMS: atom_id res chain seq x y z
N MET A 1 -14.42 35.74 18.62
CA MET A 1 -14.86 35.14 17.34
C MET A 1 -14.35 33.71 17.32
N LYS A 2 -15.22 32.70 17.17
CA LYS A 2 -14.79 31.30 17.12
C LYS A 2 -14.22 31.02 15.72
N LEU A 3 -13.23 30.14 15.64
CA LEU A 3 -12.56 29.79 14.39
C LEU A 3 -13.56 29.27 13.34
N ASP A 4 -14.60 28.58 13.80
CA ASP A 4 -15.66 28.01 12.96
C ASP A 4 -16.53 29.05 12.25
N ASP A 5 -16.67 30.26 12.81
CA ASP A 5 -17.49 31.34 12.25
C ASP A 5 -16.69 32.19 11.24
N HIS A 6 -15.42 31.86 11.01
CA HIS A 6 -14.56 32.64 10.14
C HIS A 6 -14.91 32.40 8.65
N PRO A 7 -15.14 33.44 7.84
CA PRO A 7 -15.57 33.29 6.44
C PRO A 7 -14.67 32.39 5.58
N THR A 8 -13.37 32.39 5.84
CA THR A 8 -12.40 31.51 5.16
C THR A 8 -12.57 30.04 5.56
N VAL A 9 -12.89 29.76 6.82
CA VAL A 9 -13.10 28.39 7.33
C VAL A 9 -14.39 27.81 6.76
N ILE A 10 -15.45 28.61 6.71
CA ILE A 10 -16.72 28.25 6.08
C ILE A 10 -16.51 27.94 4.59
N ARG A 11 -15.87 28.85 3.83
CA ARG A 11 -15.58 28.64 2.40
C ARG A 11 -14.70 27.42 2.13
N TYR A 12 -13.73 27.15 3.01
CA TYR A 12 -12.89 25.96 2.89
C TYR A 12 -13.71 24.68 3.11
N ARG A 13 -14.56 24.63 4.14
CA ARG A 13 -15.45 23.48 4.39
C ARG A 13 -16.43 23.25 3.26
N GLU A 14 -17.09 24.30 2.75
CA GLU A 14 -17.97 24.20 1.59
C GLU A 14 -17.25 23.68 0.34
N LYS A 15 -15.98 24.07 0.15
CA LYS A 15 -15.16 23.59 -0.96
C LYS A 15 -14.73 22.13 -0.75
N VAL A 16 -14.49 21.69 0.48
CA VAL A 16 -14.20 20.29 0.81
C VAL A 16 -15.44 19.44 0.59
N GLU A 17 -16.60 19.84 1.12
CA GLU A 17 -17.89 19.15 0.96
C GLU A 17 -18.32 19.05 -0.50
N LYS A 18 -18.20 20.14 -1.29
CA LYS A 18 -18.51 20.12 -2.73
C LYS A 18 -17.53 19.29 -3.56
N ASN A 19 -16.31 19.11 -3.09
CA ASN A 19 -15.31 18.26 -3.74
C ASN A 19 -15.27 16.84 -3.17
N VAL A 20 -16.17 16.47 -2.24
CA VAL A 20 -16.39 15.06 -1.91
C VAL A 20 -17.06 14.45 -3.14
N PRO A 21 -16.37 13.62 -3.94
CA PRO A 21 -17.00 13.02 -5.08
C PRO A 21 -18.03 12.04 -4.54
N SER A 22 -19.33 12.39 -4.66
CA SER A 22 -20.46 11.46 -4.58
C SER A 22 -20.46 10.55 -5.83
N VAL A 23 -19.30 9.97 -6.12
CA VAL A 23 -19.13 9.04 -7.22
C VAL A 23 -19.36 7.69 -6.58
N VAL A 24 -20.42 7.00 -7.02
CA VAL A 24 -20.46 5.54 -6.93
C VAL A 24 -19.19 5.08 -7.64
N ARG A 25 -18.11 4.88 -6.88
CA ARG A 25 -16.82 4.46 -7.43
C ARG A 25 -17.06 3.05 -7.91
N GLU A 26 -17.08 2.88 -9.23
CA GLU A 26 -17.22 1.55 -9.83
C GLU A 26 -16.18 0.62 -9.22
N LYS A 27 -16.60 -0.59 -8.88
CA LYS A 27 -15.69 -1.61 -8.37
C LYS A 27 -14.62 -1.85 -9.43
N LEU A 28 -13.36 -1.80 -9.03
CA LEU A 28 -12.25 -2.13 -9.92
C LEU A 28 -12.34 -3.61 -10.30
N ASP A 29 -12.08 -3.90 -11.57
CA ASP A 29 -12.00 -5.27 -12.05
C ASP A 29 -10.78 -5.98 -11.46
N SER A 30 -11.03 -7.04 -10.69
CA SER A 30 -9.98 -7.86 -10.09
C SER A 30 -9.09 -8.57 -11.12
N ALA A 31 -9.63 -8.96 -12.28
CA ALA A 31 -8.85 -9.63 -13.32
C ALA A 31 -7.86 -8.66 -13.95
N TRP A 32 -8.32 -7.46 -14.27
CA TRP A 32 -7.46 -6.37 -14.73
C TRP A 32 -6.38 -6.00 -13.69
N LEU A 33 -6.76 -5.85 -12.41
CA LEU A 33 -5.78 -5.56 -11.34
C LEU A 33 -4.69 -6.62 -11.25
N LYS A 34 -5.05 -7.90 -11.35
CA LYS A 34 -4.07 -8.99 -11.36
C LYS A 34 -3.17 -8.92 -12.58
N ALA A 35 -3.73 -8.68 -13.76
CA ALA A 35 -2.96 -8.58 -15.01
C ALA A 35 -1.91 -7.46 -14.94
N ILE A 36 -2.29 -6.24 -14.56
CA ILE A 36 -1.33 -5.13 -14.47
C ILE A 36 -0.24 -5.37 -13.43
N THR A 37 -0.54 -6.10 -12.36
CA THR A 37 0.43 -6.42 -11.31
C THR A 37 1.46 -7.44 -11.78
N LEU A 38 1.02 -8.47 -12.51
CA LEU A 38 1.94 -9.42 -13.15
C LEU A 38 2.78 -8.74 -14.23
N GLU A 39 2.18 -7.89 -15.07
CA GLU A 39 2.89 -7.08 -16.07
C GLU A 39 3.91 -6.11 -15.44
N ALA A 40 3.61 -5.60 -14.23
CA ALA A 40 4.53 -4.75 -13.48
C ALA A 40 5.74 -5.50 -12.92
N GLY A 41 5.76 -6.84 -12.99
CA GLY A 41 6.88 -7.70 -12.61
C GLY A 41 6.71 -8.42 -11.27
N ALA A 42 5.50 -8.52 -10.73
CA ALA A 42 5.21 -9.45 -9.64
C ALA A 42 5.09 -10.88 -10.18
N ASP A 43 5.50 -11.87 -9.39
CA ASP A 43 5.34 -13.28 -9.70
C ASP A 43 3.95 -13.81 -9.32
N ASP A 44 3.28 -13.17 -8.36
CA ASP A 44 1.91 -13.48 -7.95
C ASP A 44 1.27 -12.29 -7.22
N VAL A 45 -0.06 -12.33 -7.07
CA VAL A 45 -0.85 -11.27 -6.43
C VAL A 45 -2.15 -11.76 -5.80
N GLY A 46 -2.35 -11.36 -4.55
CA GLY A 46 -3.59 -11.53 -3.79
C GLY A 46 -4.33 -10.20 -3.61
N LEU A 47 -5.66 -10.26 -3.61
CA LEU A 47 -6.54 -9.11 -3.34
C LEU A 47 -7.51 -9.48 -2.22
N VAL A 48 -7.65 -8.60 -1.22
CA VAL A 48 -8.63 -8.75 -0.14
C VAL A 48 -9.30 -7.42 0.16
N GLU A 49 -10.57 -7.47 0.56
CA GLU A 49 -11.31 -6.34 1.12
C GLU A 49 -10.83 -5.99 2.53
N ILE A 50 -10.92 -4.71 2.90
CA ILE A 50 -10.51 -4.23 4.22
C ILE A 50 -11.34 -4.81 5.38
N ASP A 51 -12.59 -5.19 5.11
CA ASP A 51 -13.53 -5.70 6.13
C ASP A 51 -13.47 -7.23 6.27
N ARG A 52 -12.38 -7.86 5.79
CA ARG A 52 -12.20 -9.31 5.89
C ARG A 52 -11.88 -9.69 7.35
N PRO A 53 -12.60 -10.67 7.96
CA PRO A 53 -12.44 -10.99 9.38
C PRO A 53 -11.01 -11.34 9.79
N ASP A 54 -10.25 -11.97 8.90
CA ASP A 54 -8.88 -12.42 9.15
C ASP A 54 -7.86 -11.27 9.33
N ILE A 55 -8.22 -10.02 8.99
CA ILE A 55 -7.36 -8.84 9.10
C ILE A 55 -7.99 -7.71 9.92
N GLU A 56 -9.07 -7.99 10.66
CA GLU A 56 -9.79 -6.98 11.44
C GLU A 56 -8.88 -6.29 12.48
N ASP A 57 -7.94 -7.04 13.06
CA ASP A 57 -6.94 -6.53 14.02
C ASP A 57 -5.94 -5.55 13.39
N GLN A 58 -5.80 -5.53 12.06
CA GLN A 58 -4.94 -4.60 11.31
C GLN A 58 -5.71 -3.39 10.76
N ARG A 59 -7.05 -3.39 10.84
CA ARG A 59 -7.91 -2.42 10.16
C ARG A 59 -7.64 -0.98 10.58
N GLU A 60 -7.43 -0.74 11.87
CA GLU A 60 -7.14 0.58 12.40
C GLU A 60 -5.80 1.12 11.87
N ASP A 61 -4.74 0.31 11.91
CA ASP A 61 -3.42 0.67 11.38
C ASP A 61 -3.48 0.99 9.87
N ILE A 62 -4.23 0.20 9.10
CA ILE A 62 -4.44 0.43 7.66
C ILE A 62 -5.06 1.80 7.41
N LEU A 63 -6.09 2.16 8.18
CA LEU A 63 -6.80 3.43 8.03
C LEU A 63 -6.02 4.63 8.58
N GLU A 64 -5.15 4.44 9.58
CA GLU A 64 -4.19 5.45 10.04
C GLU A 64 -3.19 5.81 8.93
N ILE A 65 -2.70 4.79 8.19
CA ILE A 65 -1.71 4.98 7.12
C ILE A 65 -2.34 5.57 5.86
N PHE A 66 -3.45 5.00 5.40
CA PHE A 66 -4.12 5.43 4.19
C PHE A 66 -5.64 5.54 4.39
N PRO A 67 -6.12 6.72 4.82
CA PRO A 67 -7.54 6.97 5.04
C PRO A 67 -8.36 6.71 3.76
N GLY A 68 -9.44 5.94 3.90
CA GLY A 68 -10.31 5.61 2.78
C GLY A 68 -9.91 4.33 2.02
N THR A 69 -8.95 3.55 2.54
CA THR A 69 -8.65 2.20 2.03
C THR A 69 -9.93 1.34 1.98
N ARG A 70 -10.03 0.53 0.93
CA ARG A 70 -11.15 -0.40 0.69
C ARG A 70 -10.69 -1.82 0.39
N SER A 71 -9.50 -1.94 -0.18
CA SER A 71 -8.90 -3.20 -0.56
C SER A 71 -7.40 -3.14 -0.35
N LEU A 72 -6.82 -4.29 -0.06
CA LEU A 72 -5.39 -4.51 0.03
C LEU A 72 -4.95 -5.41 -1.13
N MET A 73 -3.74 -5.14 -1.63
CA MET A 73 -3.08 -5.95 -2.64
C MET A 73 -1.77 -6.46 -2.04
N SER A 74 -1.62 -7.77 -1.96
CA SER A 74 -0.36 -8.42 -1.59
C SER A 74 0.31 -8.94 -2.85
N ILE A 75 1.60 -8.68 -3.03
CA ILE A 75 2.36 -9.10 -4.21
C ILE A 75 3.52 -10.01 -3.78
N ILE A 76 3.91 -10.90 -4.68
CA ILE A 76 5.06 -11.79 -4.47
C ILE A 76 6.13 -11.45 -5.51
N CYS A 77 7.37 -11.30 -5.04
CA CYS A 77 8.56 -11.29 -5.88
C CYS A 77 9.44 -12.45 -5.41
N ARG A 78 9.72 -13.40 -6.29
CA ARG A 78 10.37 -14.66 -5.96
C ARG A 78 11.88 -14.45 -5.90
N MET A 79 12.45 -14.88 -4.78
CA MET A 79 13.89 -14.94 -4.59
C MET A 79 14.48 -16.18 -5.27
N ASN A 80 15.75 -16.13 -5.66
CA ASN A 80 16.49 -17.29 -6.09
C ASN A 80 16.67 -18.30 -4.93
N PRO A 81 16.11 -19.53 -5.03
CA PRO A 81 16.17 -20.49 -3.92
C PRO A 81 17.59 -20.91 -3.55
N GLU A 82 18.50 -20.98 -4.53
CA GLU A 82 19.87 -21.43 -4.30
C GLU A 82 20.73 -20.34 -3.64
N ASN A 83 20.50 -19.07 -3.95
CA ASN A 83 21.14 -17.96 -3.24
C ASN A 83 20.72 -17.93 -1.76
N ILE A 84 19.44 -18.20 -1.47
CA ILE A 84 18.94 -18.24 -0.08
C ILE A 84 19.42 -19.47 0.69
N ARG A 85 19.59 -20.61 0.02
CA ARG A 85 20.15 -21.83 0.62
C ARG A 85 21.67 -21.80 0.75
N CYS A 86 22.33 -20.82 0.13
CA CYS A 86 23.77 -20.68 0.17
C CYS A 86 24.23 -20.43 1.63
N PRO A 87 25.18 -21.20 2.16
CA PRO A 87 25.77 -20.90 3.47
C PRO A 87 26.53 -19.57 3.52
N SER A 88 26.90 -19.02 2.35
CA SER A 88 27.61 -17.75 2.25
C SER A 88 26.66 -16.59 2.50
N ARG A 89 26.88 -15.88 3.61
CA ARG A 89 26.01 -14.79 4.06
C ARG A 89 25.92 -13.64 3.06
N ASP A 90 27.02 -13.30 2.39
CA ASP A 90 27.05 -12.25 1.38
C ASP A 90 26.15 -12.55 0.18
N VAL A 91 26.13 -13.81 -0.28
CA VAL A 91 25.24 -14.27 -1.37
C VAL A 91 23.78 -14.19 -0.94
N SER A 92 23.43 -14.71 0.24
CA SER A 92 22.05 -14.66 0.73
C SER A 92 21.59 -13.23 1.04
N ASP A 93 22.45 -12.41 1.65
CA ASP A 93 22.14 -11.03 2.03
C ASP A 93 21.92 -10.15 0.78
N LEU A 94 22.74 -10.34 -0.27
CA LEU A 94 22.55 -9.63 -1.55
C LEU A 94 21.21 -10.00 -2.18
N GLU A 95 20.83 -11.27 -2.17
CA GLU A 95 19.54 -11.73 -2.69
C GLU A 95 18.36 -11.10 -1.94
N PHE A 96 18.43 -11.00 -0.61
CA PHE A 96 17.41 -10.28 0.18
C PHE A 96 17.33 -8.80 -0.22
N LEU A 97 18.48 -8.12 -0.31
CA LEU A 97 18.52 -6.70 -0.67
C LEU A 97 17.89 -6.45 -2.04
N GLN A 98 18.31 -7.20 -3.06
CA GLN A 98 17.81 -7.08 -4.42
C GLN A 98 16.31 -7.39 -4.50
N SER A 99 15.85 -8.39 -3.76
CA SER A 99 14.43 -8.76 -3.71
C SER A 99 13.57 -7.68 -3.06
N PHE A 100 14.06 -7.02 -2.00
CA PHE A 100 13.37 -5.86 -1.42
C PHE A 100 13.33 -4.68 -2.39
N GLU A 101 14.43 -4.39 -3.08
CA GLU A 101 14.49 -3.33 -4.10
C GLU A 101 13.53 -3.62 -5.26
N GLN A 102 13.51 -4.86 -5.75
CA GLN A 102 12.57 -5.31 -6.79
C GLN A 102 11.13 -5.15 -6.33
N THR A 103 10.78 -5.61 -5.13
CA THR A 103 9.42 -5.52 -4.58
C THR A 103 8.96 -4.07 -4.50
N ASN A 104 9.79 -3.18 -3.95
CA ASN A 104 9.49 -1.75 -3.88
C ASN A 104 9.34 -1.13 -5.28
N ALA A 105 10.17 -1.53 -6.25
CA ALA A 105 10.11 -1.05 -7.63
C ALA A 105 8.83 -1.51 -8.34
N VAL A 106 8.43 -2.77 -8.16
CA VAL A 106 7.17 -3.33 -8.69
C VAL A 106 5.98 -2.58 -8.09
N SER A 107 5.91 -2.45 -6.76
CA SER A 107 4.82 -1.73 -6.10
C SER A 107 4.73 -0.27 -6.57
N ARG A 108 5.86 0.41 -6.74
CA ARG A 108 5.89 1.77 -7.28
C ARG A 108 5.35 1.85 -8.71
N ARG A 109 5.63 0.86 -9.57
CA ARG A 109 5.06 0.79 -10.93
C ARG A 109 3.55 0.59 -10.89
N ILE A 110 3.06 -0.32 -10.04
CA ILE A 110 1.61 -0.57 -9.87
C ILE A 110 0.89 0.70 -9.41
N VAL A 111 1.39 1.35 -8.35
CA VAL A 111 0.82 2.61 -7.84
C VAL A 111 0.79 3.69 -8.93
N LYS A 112 1.83 3.79 -9.76
CA LYS A 112 1.85 4.72 -10.89
C LYS A 112 0.74 4.41 -11.91
N ILE A 113 0.58 3.15 -12.32
CA ILE A 113 -0.47 2.71 -13.26
C ILE A 113 -1.86 3.02 -12.70
N LEU A 114 -2.09 2.73 -11.41
CA LEU A 114 -3.37 3.01 -10.74
C LEU A 114 -3.67 4.51 -10.69
N ASN A 115 -2.69 5.32 -10.32
CA ASN A 115 -2.83 6.77 -10.28
C ASN A 115 -3.14 7.36 -11.68
N GLU A 116 -2.50 6.86 -12.74
CA GLU A 116 -2.79 7.25 -14.13
C GLU A 116 -4.23 6.90 -14.56
N LYS A 117 -4.87 5.93 -13.91
CA LYS A 117 -6.28 5.55 -14.10
C LYS A 117 -7.24 6.24 -13.11
N GLY A 118 -6.75 7.20 -12.32
CA GLY A 118 -7.56 7.92 -11.33
C GLY A 118 -7.86 7.12 -10.07
N VAL A 119 -7.17 6.00 -9.85
CA VAL A 119 -7.27 5.19 -8.64
C VAL A 119 -6.16 5.58 -7.67
N THR A 120 -6.53 6.11 -6.51
CA THR A 120 -5.57 6.45 -5.46
C THR A 120 -5.02 5.19 -4.82
N ALA A 121 -3.70 5.02 -4.83
CA ALA A 121 -3.02 3.89 -4.21
C ALA A 121 -1.75 4.34 -3.47
N LEU A 122 -1.37 3.57 -2.45
CA LEU A 122 -0.14 3.75 -1.68
C LEU A 122 0.55 2.39 -1.53
N SER A 123 1.89 2.39 -1.56
CA SER A 123 2.69 1.23 -1.20
C SER A 123 3.58 1.59 0.00
N PRO A 124 3.49 0.85 1.12
CA PRO A 124 4.50 0.94 2.17
C PRO A 124 5.84 0.34 1.70
N SER A 125 6.88 0.51 2.50
CA SER A 125 8.16 -0.19 2.30
C SER A 125 7.97 -1.71 2.44
N ALA A 126 8.66 -2.48 1.59
CA ALA A 126 8.72 -3.93 1.70
C ALA A 126 9.50 -4.42 2.93
N GLY A 127 10.19 -3.53 3.64
CA GLY A 127 10.90 -3.86 4.89
C GLY A 127 11.57 -2.66 5.55
N PHE A 128 12.35 -1.89 4.79
CA PHE A 128 13.03 -0.67 5.27
C PHE A 128 12.63 0.55 4.43
N PRO A 129 12.51 1.77 4.99
CA PRO A 129 12.68 2.14 6.40
C PRO A 129 11.54 1.67 7.31
N MET A 130 11.86 1.51 8.59
CA MET A 130 10.91 1.27 9.68
C MET A 130 10.75 2.53 10.54
N ASN A 131 9.59 2.69 11.18
CA ASN A 131 9.31 3.82 12.06
C ASN A 131 9.84 3.57 13.48
N LEU A 132 11.11 3.91 13.71
CA LEU A 132 11.77 3.79 15.03
C LEU A 132 11.06 4.55 16.15
N ALA A 133 10.28 5.59 15.84
CA ALA A 133 9.54 6.32 16.87
C ALA A 133 8.44 5.46 17.53
N LYS A 134 8.02 4.36 16.89
CA LYS A 134 7.06 3.41 17.46
C LYS A 134 7.73 2.31 18.32
N TRP A 135 9.05 2.29 18.50
CA TRP A 135 9.74 1.30 19.36
C TRP A 135 9.35 1.45 20.84
N PRO A 136 9.12 0.35 21.59
CA PRO A 136 9.28 -1.07 21.23
C PRO A 136 8.03 -1.72 20.60
N GLY A 137 7.03 -0.93 20.21
CA GLY A 137 5.82 -1.39 19.53
C GLY A 137 6.03 -1.67 18.03
N LYS A 138 4.93 -1.67 17.27
CA LYS A 138 4.90 -2.01 15.85
C LYS A 138 5.58 -0.91 15.01
N MET A 139 6.82 -1.18 14.58
CA MET A 139 7.61 -0.23 13.79
C MET A 139 7.35 -0.31 12.28
N TRP A 140 6.73 -1.38 11.80
CA TRP A 140 6.35 -1.53 10.39
C TRP A 140 4.93 -1.02 10.14
N PRO A 141 4.65 -0.44 8.95
CA PRO A 141 3.34 0.13 8.67
C PRO A 141 2.23 -0.94 8.66
N LEU A 142 2.44 -2.04 7.93
CA LEU A 142 1.47 -3.13 7.79
C LEU A 142 2.15 -4.46 8.06
N SER A 143 1.51 -5.33 8.84
CA SER A 143 1.92 -6.73 8.95
C SER A 143 1.44 -7.46 7.70
N HIS A 144 2.32 -8.21 7.06
CA HIS A 144 2.05 -9.01 5.84
C HIS A 144 2.33 -10.48 6.13
#